data_AF-A0A349BSI8-F1
#
_entry.id   AF-A0A349BSI8-F1
#
_cell.length_a   1.000
_cell.length_b   1.000
_cell.length_c   1.000
_cell.angle_alpha   90.00
_cell.angle_beta   90.00
_cell.angle_gamma   90.00
#
_symmetry.space_group_name_H-M   'P 1'
#
loop_
_entity.id
_entity.type
_entity.pdbx_description
1 polymer ?
#
loop_
_entity_poly.entity_id
_entity_poly.type
_entity_poly.pdbx_seq_one_letter_code
_entity_poly.pdbx_strand_id
1 'polypeptide(L)'
;RGRSWLGEDPALKANENYLTTIEKLKAFFENAQVYATNQNPIHLPYQAMKGLFDGSKTLYLHAEDEKQIVDGISYLKKINIQNVVLVGGNEALHQIDFIKKHQIPVIASRPHRLPDSEDEDVKGSFKLAAKLIAEGILVSIDVSGRMERMYTRNLPFYAGSFAAYGMDKEVALQLITSNPAKILG
;
A
#
# COMPACT_ATOMS: atom_id res chain seq x y z
N ARG A 1 9.42 -8.22 13.07
CA ARG A 1 10.75 -8.89 13.19
C ARG A 1 11.47 -8.33 14.38
N GLY A 2 12.24 -9.15 15.10
CA GLY A 2 13.10 -8.67 16.17
C GLY A 2 14.30 -7.89 15.63
N ARG A 3 14.80 -6.99 16.46
CA ARG A 3 16.00 -6.19 16.21
C ARG A 3 17.23 -7.00 16.63
N SER A 4 17.85 -7.68 15.67
CA SER A 4 19.05 -8.50 15.92
C SER A 4 20.18 -7.72 16.61
N TRP A 5 20.33 -6.41 16.34
CA TRP A 5 21.31 -5.55 17.00
C TRP A 5 21.00 -5.25 18.48
N LEU A 6 19.80 -5.59 18.96
CA LEU A 6 19.39 -5.53 20.37
C LEU A 6 19.32 -6.92 21.02
N GLY A 7 19.80 -7.97 20.33
CA GLY A 7 19.74 -9.36 20.82
C GLY A 7 18.34 -10.00 20.72
N GLU A 8 17.39 -9.35 20.06
CA GLU A 8 16.08 -9.93 19.80
C GLU A 8 16.17 -10.95 18.65
N ASP A 9 15.45 -12.07 18.79
CA ASP A 9 15.28 -13.05 17.70
C ASP A 9 14.75 -12.37 16.42
N PRO A 10 15.52 -12.39 15.31
CA PRO A 10 15.17 -11.71 14.06
C PRO A 10 13.97 -12.33 13.34
N ALA A 11 13.49 -13.50 13.78
CA ALA A 11 12.34 -14.18 13.22
C ALA A 11 11.09 -13.29 13.15
N LEU A 12 10.15 -13.69 12.29
CA LEU A 12 8.82 -13.11 12.24
C LEU A 12 8.10 -13.41 13.57
N LYS A 13 7.49 -12.36 14.13
CA LYS A 13 6.76 -12.44 15.40
C LYS A 13 5.37 -11.86 15.18
N ALA A 14 4.38 -12.48 15.82
CA ALA A 14 3.02 -11.93 15.84
C ALA A 14 3.03 -10.55 16.50
N ASN A 15 2.26 -9.62 15.93
CA ASN A 15 2.06 -8.31 16.54
C ASN A 15 0.95 -8.40 17.60
N GLU A 16 1.34 -8.41 18.87
CA GLU A 16 0.41 -8.46 20.01
C GLU A 16 -0.54 -7.25 20.06
N ASN A 17 -0.09 -6.10 19.55
CA ASN A 17 -0.87 -4.85 19.53
C ASN A 17 -1.69 -4.68 18.25
N TYR A 18 -1.79 -5.70 17.40
CA TYR A 18 -2.48 -5.58 16.12
C TYR A 18 -3.95 -5.21 16.31
N LEU A 19 -4.67 -5.99 17.12
CA LEU A 19 -6.11 -5.79 17.35
C LEU A 19 -6.40 -4.42 17.98
N THR A 20 -5.64 -4.05 19.00
CA THR A 20 -5.80 -2.75 19.68
C THR A 20 -5.50 -1.57 18.75
N THR A 21 -4.57 -1.71 17.83
CA THR A 21 -4.26 -0.68 16.82
C THR A 21 -5.40 -0.56 15.79
N ILE A 22 -5.91 -1.69 15.30
CA ILE A 22 -7.04 -1.72 14.37
C ILE A 22 -8.30 -1.10 15.00
N GLU A 23 -8.61 -1.42 16.26
CA GLU A 23 -9.75 -0.83 16.97
C GLU A 23 -9.63 0.68 17.10
N LYS A 24 -8.43 1.20 17.43
CA LYS A 24 -8.18 2.65 17.47
C LYS A 24 -8.39 3.31 16.11
N LEU A 25 -7.93 2.70 15.03
CA LEU A 25 -8.16 3.19 13.68
C LEU A 25 -9.65 3.21 13.35
N LYS A 26 -10.38 2.12 13.62
CA LYS A 26 -11.82 2.04 13.38
C LYS A 26 -12.60 3.10 14.14
N ALA A 27 -12.30 3.27 15.43
CA ALA A 27 -12.91 4.32 16.25
C ALA A 27 -12.62 5.72 15.69
N PHE A 28 -11.42 5.95 15.15
CA PHE A 28 -11.07 7.23 14.52
C PHE A 28 -11.91 7.50 13.26
N PHE A 29 -12.08 6.50 12.38
CA PHE A 29 -12.96 6.62 11.20
C PHE A 29 -14.42 6.86 11.58
N GLU A 30 -14.95 6.12 12.56
CA GLU A 30 -16.33 6.26 13.04
C GLU A 30 -16.58 7.65 13.63
N ASN A 31 -15.67 8.14 14.49
CA ASN A 31 -15.75 9.48 15.05
C ASN A 31 -15.66 10.57 13.97
N ALA A 32 -14.78 10.39 12.97
CA ALA A 32 -14.65 11.33 11.87
C ALA A 32 -15.90 11.36 10.97
N GLN A 33 -16.57 10.23 10.79
CA GLN A 33 -17.77 10.12 9.97
C GLN A 33 -18.94 10.91 10.55
N VAL A 34 -19.09 10.91 11.88
CA VAL A 34 -20.16 11.64 12.59
C VAL A 34 -19.77 13.08 12.96
N TYR A 35 -18.54 13.49 12.66
CA TYR A 35 -18.02 14.80 13.05
C TYR A 35 -18.73 15.96 12.33
N ALA A 36 -19.36 16.85 13.11
CA ALA A 36 -20.01 18.04 12.58
C ALA A 36 -18.98 19.14 12.25
N THR A 37 -19.10 19.76 11.06
CA THR A 37 -18.12 20.74 10.57
C THR A 37 -18.08 22.06 11.37
N ASN A 38 -19.10 22.33 12.20
CA ASN A 38 -19.27 23.62 12.90
C ASN A 38 -18.97 23.55 14.42
N GLN A 39 -18.18 22.57 14.87
CA GLN A 39 -17.80 22.47 16.29
C GLN A 39 -16.74 23.51 16.68
N ASN A 40 -16.79 23.98 17.92
CA ASN A 40 -15.79 24.88 18.50
C ASN A 40 -15.32 24.31 19.85
N PRO A 41 -14.04 23.93 20.01
CA PRO A 41 -12.94 24.03 19.04
C PRO A 41 -13.04 23.02 17.88
N ILE A 42 -12.43 23.36 16.74
CA ILE A 42 -12.40 22.52 15.54
C ILE A 42 -11.40 21.38 15.71
N HIS A 43 -11.79 20.16 15.33
CA HIS A 43 -10.94 18.97 15.29
C HIS A 43 -10.44 18.74 13.85
N LEU A 44 -9.32 19.39 13.49
CA LEU A 44 -8.76 19.39 12.13
C LEU A 44 -8.58 17.99 11.52
N PRO A 45 -8.10 16.95 12.24
CA PRO A 45 -7.96 15.62 11.66
C PRO A 45 -9.29 15.00 11.21
N TYR A 46 -10.39 15.23 11.93
CA TYR A 46 -11.70 14.71 11.55
C TYR A 46 -12.26 15.48 10.35
N GLN A 47 -12.10 16.79 10.35
CA GLN A 47 -12.50 17.63 9.23
C GLN A 47 -11.78 17.22 7.92
N ALA A 48 -10.49 16.88 8.00
CA ALA A 48 -9.70 16.44 6.84
C ALA A 48 -10.22 15.14 6.21
N MET A 49 -10.85 14.26 7.00
CA MET A 49 -11.40 12.98 6.52
C MET A 49 -12.72 13.10 5.79
N LYS A 50 -13.42 14.25 5.87
CA LYS A 50 -14.73 14.45 5.25
C LYS A 50 -14.74 14.04 3.76
N GLY A 51 -13.67 14.40 3.05
CA GLY A 51 -13.51 14.10 1.64
C GLY A 51 -13.42 12.60 1.29
N LEU A 52 -13.12 11.74 2.27
CA LEU A 52 -13.11 10.29 2.07
C LEU A 52 -14.52 9.71 2.00
N PHE A 53 -15.47 10.30 2.74
CA PHE A 53 -16.85 9.84 2.82
C PHE A 53 -17.72 10.38 1.68
N ASP A 54 -17.42 11.57 1.15
CA ASP A 54 -18.11 12.14 -0.02
C ASP A 54 -17.49 11.72 -1.37
N GLY A 55 -16.34 11.02 -1.34
CA GLY A 55 -15.65 10.53 -2.53
C GLY A 55 -14.76 11.55 -3.24
N SER A 56 -14.62 12.78 -2.72
CA SER A 56 -13.73 13.80 -3.28
C SER A 56 -12.24 13.54 -3.03
N LYS A 57 -11.90 12.60 -2.14
CA LYS A 57 -10.52 12.22 -1.80
C LYS A 57 -10.31 10.72 -1.94
N THR A 58 -9.07 10.37 -2.21
CA THR A 58 -8.58 8.99 -2.27
C THR A 58 -7.84 8.65 -0.98
N LEU A 59 -8.15 7.49 -0.39
CA LEU A 59 -7.41 6.95 0.74
C LEU A 59 -6.27 6.06 0.25
N TYR A 60 -5.06 6.34 0.73
CA TYR A 60 -3.87 5.52 0.51
C TYR A 60 -3.68 4.60 1.71
N LEU A 61 -4.03 3.32 1.54
CA LEU A 61 -3.87 2.29 2.55
C LEU A 61 -2.45 1.72 2.47
N HIS A 62 -1.62 2.01 3.47
CA HIS A 62 -0.31 1.39 3.60
C HIS A 62 -0.46 0.03 4.27
N ALA A 63 -0.22 -1.05 3.52
CA ALA A 63 -0.32 -2.41 4.00
C ALA A 63 0.63 -3.32 3.22
N GLU A 64 1.33 -4.21 3.91
CA GLU A 64 2.35 -5.07 3.29
C GLU A 64 1.94 -6.55 3.28
N ASP A 65 1.40 -7.04 4.40
CA ASP A 65 1.01 -8.44 4.57
C ASP A 65 -0.44 -8.70 4.15
N GLU A 66 -0.73 -9.96 3.83
CA GLU A 66 -2.04 -10.43 3.38
C GLU A 66 -3.17 -10.02 4.33
N LYS A 67 -2.93 -10.15 5.64
CA LYS A 67 -3.93 -9.84 6.66
C LYS A 67 -4.27 -8.35 6.68
N GLN A 68 -3.28 -7.48 6.64
CA GLN A 68 -3.44 -6.02 6.58
C GLN A 68 -4.20 -5.60 5.31
N ILE A 69 -3.87 -6.20 4.17
CA ILE A 69 -4.53 -5.92 2.89
C ILE A 69 -6.01 -6.28 2.98
N VAL A 70 -6.34 -7.50 3.42
CA VAL A 70 -7.72 -7.98 3.52
C VAL A 70 -8.52 -7.21 4.57
N ASP A 71 -8.00 -7.06 5.79
CA ASP A 71 -8.68 -6.37 6.88
C ASP A 71 -8.91 -4.89 6.54
N GLY A 72 -7.89 -4.23 5.97
CA GLY A 72 -7.93 -2.82 5.59
C GLY A 72 -8.95 -2.56 4.49
N ILE A 73 -8.82 -3.24 3.34
CA ILE A 73 -9.75 -3.03 2.21
C ILE A 73 -11.18 -3.42 2.61
N SER A 74 -11.37 -4.53 3.31
CA SER A 74 -12.70 -4.97 3.76
C SER A 74 -13.36 -3.95 4.67
N TYR A 75 -12.62 -3.38 5.62
CA TYR A 75 -13.14 -2.34 6.51
C TYR A 75 -13.49 -1.07 5.74
N LEU A 76 -12.61 -0.58 4.87
CA LEU A 76 -12.83 0.64 4.10
C LEU A 76 -14.03 0.52 3.17
N LYS A 77 -14.21 -0.63 2.52
CA LYS A 77 -15.40 -0.91 1.71
C LYS A 77 -16.66 -1.03 2.57
N LYS A 78 -16.58 -1.61 3.76
CA LYS A 78 -17.72 -1.68 4.71
C LYS A 78 -18.23 -0.29 5.11
N ILE A 79 -17.35 0.68 5.28
CA ILE A 79 -17.72 2.08 5.62
C ILE A 79 -17.95 2.95 4.38
N ASN A 80 -18.10 2.35 3.20
CA ASN A 80 -18.40 3.01 1.93
C ASN A 80 -17.34 4.02 1.43
N ILE A 81 -16.06 3.83 1.79
CA ILE A 81 -14.98 4.59 1.16
C ILE A 81 -14.78 4.05 -0.26
N GLN A 82 -15.06 4.90 -1.24
CA GLN A 82 -15.10 4.52 -2.64
C GLN A 82 -13.67 4.37 -3.20
N ASN A 83 -12.86 5.42 -3.03
CA ASN A 83 -11.54 5.56 -3.62
C ASN A 83 -10.47 5.08 -2.65
N VAL A 84 -9.91 3.90 -2.90
CA VAL A 84 -8.84 3.29 -2.10
C VAL A 84 -7.72 2.84 -3.02
N VAL A 85 -6.49 3.18 -2.65
CA VAL A 85 -5.25 2.76 -3.30
C VAL A 85 -4.40 2.02 -2.27
N LEU A 86 -3.89 0.85 -2.63
CA LEU A 86 -2.96 0.09 -1.80
C LEU A 86 -1.54 0.62 -2.03
N VAL A 87 -0.82 0.92 -0.97
CA VAL A 87 0.60 1.31 -1.00
C VAL A 87 1.42 0.22 -0.31
N GLY A 88 2.47 -0.23 -0.99
CA GLY A 88 3.28 -1.38 -0.59
C GLY A 88 2.76 -2.66 -1.23
N GLY A 89 2.11 -3.51 -0.43
CA GLY A 89 1.49 -4.75 -0.88
C GLY A 89 2.49 -5.84 -1.22
N ASN A 90 3.52 -6.04 -0.40
CA ASN A 90 4.52 -7.09 -0.64
C ASN A 90 3.91 -8.49 -0.81
N GLU A 91 2.85 -8.80 -0.06
CA GLU A 91 2.07 -10.05 -0.18
C GLU A 91 0.81 -9.92 -1.06
N ALA A 92 0.68 -8.84 -1.84
CA ALA A 92 -0.49 -8.62 -2.71
C ALA A 92 -0.70 -9.75 -3.73
N LEU A 93 0.35 -10.48 -4.09
CA LEU A 93 0.27 -11.63 -5.00
C LEU A 93 -0.55 -12.79 -4.44
N HIS A 94 -0.70 -12.89 -3.11
CA HIS A 94 -1.57 -13.90 -2.48
C HIS A 94 -3.05 -13.50 -2.51
N GLN A 95 -3.33 -12.23 -2.78
CA GLN A 95 -4.66 -11.61 -2.72
C GLN A 95 -5.07 -10.96 -4.04
N ILE A 96 -4.56 -11.46 -5.16
CA ILE A 96 -4.81 -10.91 -6.51
C ILE A 96 -6.31 -10.84 -6.81
N ASP A 97 -7.04 -11.93 -6.61
CA ASP A 97 -8.48 -11.99 -6.91
C ASP A 97 -9.27 -11.01 -6.04
N PHE A 98 -8.89 -10.87 -4.76
CA PHE A 98 -9.51 -9.94 -3.84
C PHE A 98 -9.26 -8.48 -4.24
N ILE A 99 -8.02 -8.14 -4.58
CA ILE A 99 -7.61 -6.80 -5.05
C ILE A 99 -8.34 -6.45 -6.36
N LYS A 100 -8.40 -7.38 -7.31
CA LYS A 100 -9.11 -7.21 -8.60
C LYS A 100 -10.61 -7.03 -8.40
N LYS A 101 -11.24 -7.86 -7.57
CA LYS A 101 -12.67 -7.77 -7.26
C LYS A 101 -13.06 -6.39 -6.74
N HIS A 102 -12.18 -5.77 -5.95
CA HIS A 102 -12.39 -4.42 -5.40
C HIS A 102 -11.81 -3.29 -6.25
N GLN A 103 -11.21 -3.62 -7.40
CA GLN A 103 -10.59 -2.69 -8.35
C GLN A 103 -9.57 -1.75 -7.68
N ILE A 104 -8.73 -2.29 -6.80
CA ILE A 104 -7.77 -1.50 -6.02
C ILE A 104 -6.47 -1.32 -6.82
N PRO A 105 -6.07 -0.09 -7.18
CA PRO A 105 -4.75 0.17 -7.72
C PRO A 105 -3.67 -0.07 -6.66
N VAL A 106 -2.48 -0.47 -7.10
CA VAL A 106 -1.37 -0.82 -6.21
C VAL A 106 -0.13 0.04 -6.52
N ILE A 107 0.33 0.80 -5.55
CA ILE A 107 1.63 1.45 -5.58
C ILE A 107 2.64 0.46 -4.99
N ALA A 108 3.24 -0.35 -5.87
CA ALA A 108 4.06 -1.50 -5.48
C ALA A 108 5.40 -1.06 -4.90
N SER A 109 5.83 -1.72 -3.82
CA SER A 109 7.15 -1.53 -3.22
C SER A 109 8.29 -1.68 -4.23
N ARG A 110 9.33 -0.84 -4.09
CA ARG A 110 10.56 -0.90 -4.91
C ARG A 110 11.17 -2.31 -5.00
N PRO A 111 11.75 -2.68 -6.15
CA PRO A 111 12.31 -4.02 -6.36
C PRO A 111 13.62 -4.25 -5.59
N HIS A 112 14.37 -3.20 -5.29
CA HIS A 112 15.68 -3.30 -4.60
C HIS A 112 15.50 -3.39 -3.08
N ARG A 113 14.93 -4.51 -2.63
CA ARG A 113 14.74 -4.85 -1.22
C ARG A 113 15.01 -6.33 -0.97
N LEU A 114 15.30 -6.65 0.29
CA LEU A 114 15.38 -8.04 0.74
C LEU A 114 13.96 -8.64 0.84
N PRO A 115 13.84 -9.97 0.72
CA PRO A 115 12.58 -10.66 1.01
C PRO A 115 12.11 -10.45 2.46
N ASP A 116 10.78 -10.44 2.64
CA ASP A 116 10.12 -10.20 3.93
C ASP A 116 9.97 -11.45 4.78
N SER A 117 10.20 -12.64 4.21
CA SER A 117 10.31 -13.93 4.91
C SER A 117 11.45 -14.78 4.32
N GLU A 118 11.82 -15.85 5.01
CA GLU A 118 12.84 -16.80 4.53
C GLU A 118 12.30 -17.71 3.40
N ASP A 119 10.99 -17.89 3.35
CA ASP A 119 10.30 -18.74 2.36
C ASP A 119 9.94 -17.98 1.06
N GLU A 120 10.13 -16.65 1.04
CA GLU A 120 9.82 -15.83 -0.13
C GLU A 120 10.88 -16.01 -1.24
N ASP A 121 10.44 -15.98 -2.51
CA ASP A 121 11.34 -15.97 -3.67
C ASP A 121 12.35 -14.83 -3.54
N VAL A 122 13.65 -15.15 -3.61
CA VAL A 122 14.75 -14.18 -3.55
C VAL A 122 14.62 -13.09 -4.63
N LYS A 123 13.91 -13.38 -5.73
CA LYS A 123 13.60 -12.46 -6.83
C LYS A 123 12.13 -12.00 -6.83
N GLY A 124 11.35 -12.32 -5.81
CA GLY A 124 9.94 -12.00 -5.68
C GLY A 124 9.67 -10.49 -5.80
N SER A 125 10.46 -9.69 -5.07
CA SER A 125 10.41 -8.23 -5.13
C SER A 125 10.60 -7.66 -6.55
N PHE A 126 11.43 -8.28 -7.38
CA PHE A 126 11.66 -7.85 -8.78
C PHE A 126 10.54 -8.28 -9.72
N LYS A 127 9.74 -9.29 -9.36
CA LYS A 127 8.64 -9.82 -10.18
C LYS A 127 7.28 -9.24 -9.78
N LEU A 128 7.19 -8.56 -8.63
CA LEU A 128 5.94 -8.09 -8.03
C LEU A 128 5.08 -7.28 -9.01
N ALA A 129 5.62 -6.18 -9.55
CA ALA A 129 4.86 -5.32 -10.46
C ALA A 129 4.49 -6.03 -11.77
N ALA A 130 5.37 -6.88 -12.30
CA ALA A 130 5.10 -7.64 -13.53
C ALA A 130 3.91 -8.59 -13.36
N LYS A 131 3.88 -9.33 -12.24
CA LYS A 131 2.78 -10.25 -11.93
C LYS A 131 1.47 -9.51 -11.68
N LEU A 132 1.49 -8.39 -10.96
CA LEU A 132 0.28 -7.58 -10.74
C LEU A 132 -0.28 -7.00 -12.06
N ILE A 133 0.58 -6.50 -12.95
CA ILE A 133 0.15 -5.98 -14.26
C ILE A 133 -0.40 -7.10 -15.15
N ALA A 134 0.22 -8.28 -15.15
CA ALA A 134 -0.26 -9.43 -15.92
C ALA A 134 -1.70 -9.82 -15.53
N GLU A 135 -2.09 -9.52 -14.29
CA GLU A 135 -3.42 -9.74 -13.75
C GLU A 135 -4.40 -8.57 -13.99
N GLY A 136 -3.98 -7.54 -14.73
CA GLY A 136 -4.79 -6.38 -15.08
C GLY A 136 -4.92 -5.34 -13.97
N ILE A 137 -4.08 -5.40 -12.93
CA ILE A 137 -4.06 -4.41 -11.85
C ILE A 137 -3.30 -3.16 -12.31
N LEU A 138 -3.85 -1.97 -12.01
CA LEU A 138 -3.15 -0.71 -12.25
C LEU A 138 -2.04 -0.53 -11.21
N VAL A 139 -0.79 -0.48 -11.67
CA VAL A 139 0.38 -0.46 -10.79
C VAL A 139 1.23 0.80 -11.00
N SER A 140 1.74 1.38 -9.92
CA SER A 140 2.85 2.34 -9.93
C SER A 140 3.93 1.92 -8.93
N ILE A 141 4.98 2.74 -8.75
CA ILE A 141 6.13 2.39 -7.90
C ILE A 141 6.15 3.26 -6.65
N ASP A 142 6.26 2.61 -5.49
CA ASP A 142 6.59 3.26 -4.24
C ASP A 142 8.12 3.30 -4.07
N VAL A 143 8.65 4.52 -3.90
CA VAL A 143 10.09 4.76 -3.65
C VAL A 143 10.44 4.78 -2.17
N SER A 144 9.44 4.67 -1.29
CA SER A 144 9.59 4.77 0.16
C SER A 144 10.57 3.74 0.72
N GLY A 145 11.14 4.05 1.88
CA GLY A 145 12.05 3.19 2.63
C GLY A 145 13.32 3.89 3.11
N ARG A 146 14.36 3.13 3.43
CA ARG A 146 15.63 3.71 3.91
C ARG A 146 16.21 4.68 2.89
N MET A 147 16.68 5.84 3.35
CA MET A 147 17.29 6.90 2.55
C MET A 147 16.42 7.38 1.38
N GLU A 148 15.10 7.46 1.57
CA GLU A 148 14.11 7.80 0.54
C GLU A 148 14.49 8.99 -0.34
N ARG A 149 14.81 10.16 0.24
CA ARG A 149 15.26 11.35 -0.51
C ARG A 149 16.45 11.07 -1.43
N MET A 150 17.38 10.23 -0.97
CA MET A 150 18.55 9.85 -1.73
C MET A 150 18.19 8.89 -2.86
N TYR A 151 17.20 8.03 -2.67
CA TYR A 151 16.83 6.98 -3.59
C TYR A 151 15.65 7.31 -4.50
N THR A 152 14.98 8.45 -4.35
CA THR A 152 13.98 8.92 -5.33
C THR A 152 14.57 9.04 -6.74
N ARG A 153 15.87 9.38 -6.86
CA ARG A 153 16.59 9.40 -8.15
C ARG A 153 16.69 8.02 -8.83
N ASN A 154 16.44 6.94 -8.08
CA ASN A 154 16.46 5.57 -8.60
C ASN A 154 15.13 5.15 -9.23
N LEU A 155 14.10 6.02 -9.24
CA LEU A 155 12.79 5.69 -9.79
C LEU A 155 12.86 5.09 -11.23
N PRO A 156 13.64 5.65 -12.18
CA PRO A 156 13.79 5.02 -13.50
C PRO A 156 14.48 3.66 -13.45
N PHE A 157 15.41 3.47 -12.52
CA PHE A 157 16.12 2.20 -12.34
C PHE A 157 15.22 1.13 -11.70
N TYR A 158 14.27 1.51 -10.85
CA TYR A 158 13.26 0.59 -10.34
C TYR A 158 12.33 0.11 -11.45
N ALA A 159 11.85 1.02 -12.31
CA ALA A 159 11.09 0.65 -13.50
C ALA A 159 11.89 -0.29 -14.42
N GLY A 160 13.15 0.05 -14.72
CA GLY A 160 14.03 -0.82 -15.51
C GLY A 160 14.29 -2.18 -14.88
N SER A 161 14.33 -2.26 -13.53
CA SER A 161 14.47 -3.52 -12.81
C SER A 161 13.20 -4.37 -12.92
N PHE A 162 12.00 -3.78 -12.84
CA PHE A 162 10.78 -4.53 -13.11
C PHE A 162 10.72 -5.03 -14.55
N ALA A 163 11.15 -4.21 -15.53
CA ALA A 163 11.21 -4.61 -16.94
C ALA A 163 12.08 -5.87 -17.15
N ALA A 164 13.26 -5.91 -16.52
CA ALA A 164 14.16 -7.05 -16.60
C ALA A 164 13.58 -8.36 -16.01
N TYR A 165 12.46 -8.29 -15.28
CA TYR A 165 11.88 -9.41 -14.53
C TYR A 165 10.41 -9.73 -14.91
N GLY A 166 10.00 -9.36 -16.13
CA GLY A 166 8.77 -9.89 -16.73
C GLY A 166 7.78 -8.86 -17.26
N MET A 167 8.23 -7.65 -17.62
CA MET A 167 7.39 -6.68 -18.33
C MET A 167 8.16 -5.95 -19.43
N ASP A 168 7.45 -5.50 -20.46
CA ASP A 168 8.04 -4.71 -21.53
C ASP A 168 8.51 -3.34 -21.02
N LYS A 169 9.49 -2.74 -21.72
CA LYS A 169 10.09 -1.45 -21.32
C LYS A 169 9.07 -0.32 -21.31
N GLU A 170 8.16 -0.31 -22.29
CA GLU A 170 7.09 0.66 -22.43
C GLU A 170 6.07 0.52 -21.30
N VAL A 171 5.77 -0.72 -20.88
CA VAL A 171 4.90 -0.98 -19.71
C VAL A 171 5.58 -0.53 -18.43
N ALA A 172 6.88 -0.79 -18.27
CA ALA A 172 7.65 -0.29 -17.14
C ALA A 172 7.70 1.25 -17.09
N LEU A 173 7.80 1.92 -18.24
CA LEU A 173 7.75 3.38 -18.31
C LEU A 173 6.39 3.93 -17.83
N GLN A 174 5.29 3.21 -18.07
CA GLN A 174 3.97 3.62 -17.58
C GLN A 174 3.89 3.65 -16.05
N LEU A 175 4.61 2.77 -15.34
CA LEU A 175 4.65 2.71 -13.88
C LEU A 175 5.09 4.02 -13.21
N ILE A 176 5.85 4.84 -13.93
CA ILE A 176 6.42 6.11 -13.44
C ILE A 176 5.86 7.33 -14.18
N THR A 177 4.87 7.14 -15.05
CA THR A 177 4.24 8.21 -15.85
C THR A 177 2.72 8.11 -15.82
N SER A 178 2.12 7.40 -16.78
CA SER A 178 0.67 7.39 -16.98
C SER A 178 -0.10 6.66 -15.87
N ASN A 179 0.48 5.63 -15.25
CA ASN A 179 -0.18 4.91 -14.16
C ASN A 179 -0.29 5.74 -12.89
N PRO A 180 0.78 6.37 -12.35
CA PRO A 180 0.64 7.24 -11.19
C PRO A 180 -0.29 8.44 -11.50
N ALA A 181 -0.27 8.99 -12.72
CA ALA A 181 -1.25 10.02 -13.11
C ALA A 181 -2.71 9.54 -12.99
N LYS A 182 -3.02 8.33 -13.47
CA LYS A 182 -4.37 7.73 -13.32
C LYS A 182 -4.75 7.47 -11.86
N ILE A 183 -3.77 7.10 -11.03
CA ILE A 183 -3.99 6.80 -9.60
C ILE A 183 -4.26 8.09 -8.81
N LEU A 184 -3.54 9.16 -9.12
CA LEU A 184 -3.64 10.44 -8.41
C LEU A 184 -4.90 11.25 -8.80
N GLY A 185 -5.46 11.00 -9.98
CA GLY A 185 -6.56 11.79 -10.57
C GLY A 185 -6.07 13.06 -11.23
#